data_AF-A0A084JIG7-F1
#
_entry.id   AF-A0A084JIG7-F1
#
_cell.length_a   1.000
_cell.length_b   1.000
_cell.length_c   1.000
_cell.angle_alpha   90.00
_cell.angle_beta   90.00
_cell.angle_gamma   90.00
#
_symmetry.space_group_name_H-M   'P 1'
#
loop_
_entity.id
_entity.type
_entity.pdbx_description
1 polymer ?
#
loop_
_entity_poly.entity_id
_entity_poly.type
_entity_poly.pdbx_seq_one_letter_code
_entity_poly.pdbx_strand_id
1 'polypeptide(L)'
;MINIFIEDKIHEKKIKYVFDYIFMVLGLKYKYVEYIQDFKNVNNILESSDREFEQDLKGIIIIYVKGDFTNQHETVSNRIYIKESKKLFNDRYLNNIDYVVRRLDNIVNLMGDNELFIERKNNSIKTNIDIISDIFFLLTRYEEIVNKEPYTNEKFNRFPSSASLMTKENVLDRPIVNEHIELLWSWIEEMNLGFQRKLWWGDKDFAVCISHDVDFLLRYRAARNIIKSIGVAILRNKSIKQTIKVTKNYIQSKKDYKKDPFFTFDYIRDMEIKYGLKSSFYFMVGGTSKLDNFYNIYDEKVLNLINDLDRGGFEVGYHGSFNTFNDLSLMRKEKEVLDNILENKNYGARQHCLRFKAPYTWRIQEKLGILYDTTLTFADEAGFRCGTCFPFKPYDVLKDRVIDIWEIPLIVMDATLIEKEYSFLTPEESYEKIISLVKVVRKYGGVFSLLWHNTSLDRYNSLYDQWIPQYERIMEYLGGEKALNDTGKVIIDYLNH
;
A
#
# COMPACT_ATOMS: atom_id res chain seq x y z
N MET A 1 26.45 4.05 15.25
CA MET A 1 25.87 4.70 14.03
C MET A 1 25.99 3.74 12.86
N ILE A 2 25.08 3.77 11.89
CA ILE A 2 25.17 2.94 10.66
C ILE A 2 25.81 3.77 9.55
N ASN A 3 26.85 3.25 8.92
CA ASN A 3 27.56 3.88 7.81
C ASN A 3 27.32 3.07 6.54
N ILE A 4 27.00 3.74 5.44
CA ILE A 4 26.67 3.08 4.17
C ILE A 4 27.63 3.56 3.09
N PHE A 5 28.31 2.62 2.46
CA PHE A 5 29.10 2.84 1.26
C PHE A 5 28.44 2.20 0.06
N ILE A 6 28.30 2.96 -1.02
CA ILE A 6 27.73 2.52 -2.29
C ILE A 6 28.83 2.62 -3.35
N GLU A 7 29.24 1.47 -3.90
CA GLU A 7 30.21 1.41 -4.99
C GLU A 7 29.59 1.85 -6.33
N ASP A 8 28.31 1.57 -6.54
CA ASP A 8 27.59 2.01 -7.73
C ASP A 8 27.29 3.51 -7.72
N LYS A 9 28.23 4.31 -8.23
CA LYS A 9 28.04 5.75 -8.40
C LYS A 9 27.10 6.14 -9.54
N ILE A 10 26.81 5.23 -10.47
CA ILE A 10 25.90 5.48 -11.60
C ILE A 10 24.45 5.42 -11.13
N HIS A 11 24.11 4.42 -10.31
CA HIS A 11 22.75 4.21 -9.79
C HIS A 11 22.58 4.69 -8.33
N GLU A 12 23.53 5.47 -7.81
CA GLU A 12 23.62 5.83 -6.40
C GLU A 12 22.30 6.40 -5.83
N LYS A 13 21.61 7.28 -6.56
CA LYS A 13 20.34 7.86 -6.11
C LYS A 13 19.24 6.83 -5.87
N LYS A 14 19.18 5.79 -6.71
CA LYS A 14 18.19 4.71 -6.63
C LYS A 14 18.48 3.81 -5.43
N ILE A 15 19.77 3.53 -5.22
CA ILE A 15 20.25 2.72 -4.08
C ILE A 15 20.04 3.49 -2.76
N LYS A 16 20.35 4.80 -2.74
CA LYS A 16 20.08 5.68 -1.61
C LYS A 16 18.59 5.70 -1.27
N TYR A 17 17.71 5.86 -2.26
CA TYR A 17 16.26 5.77 -2.04
C TYR A 17 15.83 4.50 -1.28
N VAL A 18 16.38 3.34 -1.64
CA VAL A 18 16.06 2.07 -0.96
C VAL A 18 16.58 2.05 0.46
N PHE A 19 17.85 2.43 0.69
CA PHE A 19 18.40 2.50 2.04
C PHE A 19 17.65 3.51 2.91
N ASP A 20 17.29 4.67 2.37
CA ASP A 20 16.50 5.69 3.05
C ASP A 20 15.16 5.10 3.49
N TYR A 21 14.50 4.33 2.63
CA TYR A 21 13.26 3.63 2.97
C TYR A 21 13.46 2.54 4.04
N ILE A 22 14.46 1.67 3.90
CA ILE A 22 14.80 0.63 4.88
C ILE A 22 14.96 1.25 6.27
N PHE A 23 15.79 2.30 6.37
CA PHE A 23 16.11 2.90 7.67
C PHE A 23 15.02 3.83 8.19
N MET A 24 14.15 4.35 7.32
CA MET A 24 12.87 4.91 7.74
C MET A 24 12.03 3.82 8.43
N VAL A 25 11.76 2.67 7.78
CA VAL A 25 10.95 1.60 8.37
C VAL A 25 11.53 1.12 9.72
N LEU A 26 12.86 0.95 9.80
CA LEU A 26 13.53 0.58 11.05
C LEU A 26 13.60 1.71 12.08
N GLY A 27 13.52 2.97 11.64
CA GLY A 27 13.69 4.16 12.47
C GLY A 27 15.12 4.34 13.01
N LEU A 28 16.13 3.92 12.25
CA LEU A 28 17.54 3.98 12.64
C LEU A 28 18.26 5.14 11.96
N LYS A 29 19.22 5.75 12.68
CA LYS A 29 20.09 6.79 12.12
C LYS A 29 21.24 6.17 11.33
N TYR A 30 21.49 6.71 10.16
CA TYR A 30 22.56 6.30 9.26
C TYR A 30 23.22 7.51 8.59
N LYS A 31 24.40 7.31 8.01
CA LYS A 31 25.08 8.27 7.11
C LYS A 31 25.68 7.57 5.90
N TYR A 32 25.69 8.25 4.77
CA TYR A 32 26.43 7.81 3.59
C TYR A 32 27.89 8.26 3.67
N VAL A 33 28.79 7.43 3.18
CA VAL A 33 30.23 7.71 3.13
C VAL A 33 30.71 7.63 1.69
N GLU A 34 31.53 8.59 1.27
CA GLU A 34 31.95 8.73 -0.13
C GLU A 34 33.08 7.75 -0.51
N TYR A 35 34.08 7.58 0.36
CA TYR A 35 35.25 6.77 0.08
C TYR A 35 35.36 5.60 1.06
N ILE A 36 35.64 4.41 0.52
CA ILE A 36 35.83 3.23 1.37
C ILE A 36 37.08 3.34 2.25
N GLN A 37 38.06 4.15 1.84
CA GLN A 37 39.26 4.48 2.60
C GLN A 37 38.96 5.27 3.88
N ASP A 38 37.83 5.97 3.95
CA ASP A 38 37.39 6.67 5.16
C ASP A 38 37.17 5.68 6.32
N PHE A 39 36.88 4.41 6.01
CA PHE A 39 36.81 3.33 7.01
C PHE A 39 38.17 2.69 7.33
N LYS A 40 39.18 2.85 6.47
CA LYS A 40 40.52 2.28 6.67
C LYS A 40 41.38 3.13 7.60
N ASN A 41 41.22 4.45 7.57
CA ASN A 41 41.93 5.36 8.47
C ASN A 41 41.51 5.19 9.94
N VAL A 42 40.34 4.60 10.22
CA VAL A 42 39.89 4.26 11.57
C VAL A 42 40.76 3.16 12.22
N ASN A 43 41.38 2.27 11.43
CA ASN A 43 42.19 1.17 11.96
C ASN A 43 43.68 1.52 12.13
N ASN A 44 44.20 2.56 11.47
CA ASN A 44 45.60 2.98 11.61
C ASN A 44 45.81 4.00 12.75
N ILE A 45 44.72 4.50 13.35
CA ILE A 45 44.73 5.44 14.49
C ILE A 45 44.44 4.66 15.79
N LEU A 46 45.03 3.46 15.93
CA LEU A 46 45.01 2.69 17.18
C LEU A 46 46.12 3.12 18.16
N GLU A 47 46.88 4.19 17.84
CA GLU A 47 47.97 4.70 18.69
C GLU A 47 47.76 6.12 19.23
N SER A 48 46.67 6.83 18.88
CA SER A 48 46.37 8.16 19.46
C SER A 48 45.09 8.14 20.28
N SER A 49 45.21 8.64 21.51
CA SER A 49 44.25 8.60 22.61
C SER A 49 43.00 9.49 22.44
N ASP A 50 42.38 9.50 21.26
CA ASP A 50 41.20 10.33 20.98
C ASP A 50 39.89 9.57 21.21
N ARG A 51 39.18 9.94 22.29
CA ARG A 51 37.91 9.34 22.72
C ARG A 51 36.75 9.51 21.74
N GLU A 52 36.84 10.46 20.79
CA GLU A 52 35.83 10.62 19.73
C GLU A 52 35.89 9.51 18.68
N PHE A 53 37.07 8.91 18.42
CA PHE A 53 37.25 7.87 17.40
C PHE A 53 36.92 6.45 17.90
N GLU A 54 37.03 6.17 19.21
CA GLU A 54 36.55 4.91 19.80
C GLU A 54 35.04 4.69 19.59
N GLN A 55 34.27 5.76 19.35
CA GLN A 55 32.83 5.69 19.08
C GLN A 55 32.51 5.18 17.67
N ASP A 56 33.37 5.41 16.67
CA ASP A 56 33.19 4.95 15.29
C ASP A 56 33.44 3.43 15.15
N LEU A 57 34.22 2.82 16.05
CA LEU A 57 34.41 1.36 16.14
C LEU A 57 33.17 0.62 16.71
N LYS A 58 32.19 1.34 17.27
CA LYS A 58 30.90 0.79 17.75
C LYS A 58 29.77 0.91 16.72
N GLY A 59 30.09 1.24 15.47
CA GLY A 59 29.14 1.33 14.36
C GLY A 59 29.02 0.05 13.53
N ILE A 60 28.09 0.09 12.56
CA ILE A 60 27.97 -0.92 11.50
C ILE A 60 28.35 -0.25 10.19
N ILE A 61 29.12 -0.94 9.35
CA ILE A 61 29.42 -0.49 7.99
C ILE A 61 28.73 -1.42 7.01
N ILE A 62 27.80 -0.88 6.23
CA ILE A 62 27.13 -1.58 5.13
C ILE A 62 27.82 -1.16 3.84
N ILE A 63 28.22 -2.14 3.03
CA ILE A 63 28.99 -1.95 1.80
C ILE A 63 28.22 -2.63 0.67
N TYR A 64 27.64 -1.83 -0.22
CA TYR A 64 26.97 -2.30 -1.44
C TYR A 64 27.94 -2.25 -2.62
N VAL A 65 28.27 -3.42 -3.20
CA VAL A 65 29.38 -3.61 -4.16
C VAL A 65 28.93 -4.19 -5.49
N LYS A 66 29.52 -3.74 -6.60
CA LYS A 66 29.26 -4.20 -7.98
C LYS A 66 29.94 -5.53 -8.31
N GLY A 67 30.98 -5.92 -7.59
CA GLY A 67 31.85 -7.03 -7.97
C GLY A 67 31.83 -8.21 -7.00
N ASP A 68 32.71 -9.17 -7.28
CA ASP A 68 33.15 -10.10 -6.24
C ASP A 68 33.75 -9.30 -5.08
N PHE A 69 33.62 -9.82 -3.87
CA PHE A 69 34.22 -9.20 -2.70
C PHE A 69 35.74 -9.18 -2.88
N THR A 70 36.28 -8.10 -3.45
CA THR A 70 37.72 -7.89 -3.56
C THR A 70 38.31 -7.98 -2.15
N ASN A 71 39.55 -8.46 -2.03
CA ASN A 71 40.29 -8.70 -0.77
C ASN A 71 40.39 -7.42 0.08
N GLN A 72 39.29 -7.01 0.68
CA GLN A 72 39.23 -5.99 1.69
C GLN A 72 39.60 -6.69 2.98
N HIS A 73 40.79 -6.34 3.48
CA HIS A 73 41.37 -6.87 4.70
C HIS A 73 40.31 -7.17 5.76
N GLU A 74 40.36 -8.40 6.28
CA GLU A 74 39.59 -8.90 7.42
C GLU A 74 39.97 -8.06 8.65
N THR A 75 39.36 -6.89 8.79
CA THR A 75 39.50 -6.06 9.98
C THR A 75 38.33 -6.29 10.91
N VAL A 76 38.55 -6.12 12.22
CA VAL A 76 37.67 -6.47 13.36
C VAL A 76 36.39 -5.61 13.48
N SER A 77 35.96 -4.94 12.41
CA SER A 77 34.81 -4.03 12.42
C SER A 77 33.51 -4.75 12.03
N ASN A 78 32.38 -4.35 12.59
CA ASN A 78 31.05 -4.88 12.26
C ASN A 78 30.65 -4.49 10.81
N ARG A 79 30.54 -5.47 9.91
CA ARG A 79 30.34 -5.21 8.47
C ARG A 79 29.25 -6.06 7.83
N ILE A 80 28.50 -5.45 6.92
CA ILE A 80 27.54 -6.15 6.06
C ILE A 80 27.91 -5.83 4.61
N TYR A 81 28.36 -6.84 3.88
CA TYR A 81 28.65 -6.74 2.45
C TYR A 81 27.49 -7.33 1.67
N ILE A 82 26.88 -6.50 0.82
CA ILE A 82 25.79 -6.89 -0.08
C ILE A 82 26.30 -6.71 -1.50
N LYS A 83 26.39 -7.82 -2.24
CA LYS A 83 26.73 -7.80 -3.65
C LYS A 83 25.50 -7.44 -4.48
N GLU A 84 25.65 -6.42 -5.32
CA GLU A 84 24.73 -6.06 -6.38
C GLU A 84 24.72 -7.15 -7.45
N SER A 85 23.53 -7.62 -7.84
CA SER A 85 23.40 -8.67 -8.84
C SER A 85 23.64 -8.20 -10.28
N LYS A 86 23.61 -6.88 -10.50
CA LYS A 86 23.59 -6.21 -11.80
C LYS A 86 22.45 -6.66 -12.71
N LYS A 87 21.40 -7.32 -12.21
CA LYS A 87 20.22 -7.67 -13.03
C LYS A 87 19.33 -6.46 -13.28
N LEU A 88 19.16 -5.61 -12.27
CA LEU A 88 18.37 -4.39 -12.34
C LEU A 88 19.23 -3.17 -12.72
N PHE A 89 20.30 -2.93 -11.96
CA PHE A 89 21.20 -1.79 -12.13
C PHE A 89 22.31 -2.12 -13.13
N ASN A 90 22.02 -1.99 -14.42
CA ASN A 90 22.98 -2.22 -15.51
C ASN A 90 22.71 -1.27 -16.69
N ASP A 91 23.51 -1.40 -17.75
CA ASP A 91 23.38 -0.56 -18.96
C ASP A 91 22.03 -0.72 -19.69
N ARG A 92 21.25 -1.75 -19.35
CA ARG A 92 19.88 -2.00 -19.84
C ARG A 92 18.80 -1.57 -18.83
N TYR A 93 19.11 -0.76 -17.82
CA TYR A 93 18.10 -0.16 -16.93
C TYR A 93 16.97 0.49 -17.75
N LEU A 94 15.73 0.35 -17.26
CA LEU A 94 14.45 0.63 -17.95
C LEU A 94 14.09 -0.29 -19.13
N ASN A 95 14.71 -1.47 -19.24
CA ASN A 95 14.25 -2.55 -20.12
C ASN A 95 13.61 -3.70 -19.33
N ASN A 96 12.90 -4.57 -20.05
CA ASN A 96 12.40 -5.84 -19.51
C ASN A 96 13.55 -6.66 -18.95
N ILE A 97 13.31 -7.24 -17.77
CA ILE A 97 14.23 -8.12 -17.08
C ILE A 97 13.70 -9.55 -17.22
N ASP A 98 14.59 -10.50 -17.48
CA ASP A 98 14.26 -11.92 -17.37
C ASP A 98 14.31 -12.32 -15.89
N TYR A 99 13.14 -12.57 -15.31
CA TYR A 99 13.01 -12.82 -13.89
C TYR A 99 13.17 -14.31 -13.64
N VAL A 100 14.05 -14.67 -12.72
CA VAL A 100 14.08 -16.02 -12.18
C VAL A 100 14.20 -15.89 -10.68
N VAL A 101 13.07 -16.13 -9.99
CA VAL A 101 13.03 -16.03 -8.54
C VAL A 101 13.88 -17.12 -7.91
N ARG A 102 14.61 -16.75 -6.88
CA ARG A 102 15.49 -17.62 -6.10
C ARG A 102 14.99 -17.70 -4.68
N ARG A 103 15.31 -18.81 -4.02
CA ARG A 103 15.00 -19.02 -2.61
C ARG A 103 16.25 -19.51 -1.90
N LEU A 104 16.55 -18.88 -0.76
CA LEU A 104 17.51 -19.39 0.21
C LEU A 104 16.73 -19.59 1.51
N ASP A 105 16.52 -20.86 1.88
CA ASP A 105 15.56 -21.24 2.91
C ASP A 105 14.17 -20.64 2.63
N ASN A 106 13.67 -19.81 3.54
CA ASN A 106 12.41 -19.09 3.39
C ASN A 106 12.55 -17.73 2.71
N ILE A 107 13.76 -17.23 2.45
CA ILE A 107 13.98 -15.91 1.84
C ILE A 107 13.71 -16.01 0.35
N VAL A 108 12.77 -15.21 -0.14
CA VAL A 108 12.52 -15.04 -1.58
C VAL A 108 13.39 -13.90 -2.07
N ASN A 109 14.05 -14.07 -3.21
CA ASN A 109 14.86 -13.04 -3.82
C ASN A 109 14.61 -13.02 -5.33
N LEU A 110 14.26 -11.83 -5.85
CA LEU A 110 13.76 -11.64 -7.21
C LEU A 110 14.91 -11.38 -8.19
N MET A 111 15.94 -10.67 -7.73
CA MET A 111 17.00 -10.12 -8.58
C MET A 111 18.40 -10.67 -8.29
N GLY A 112 18.62 -11.54 -7.31
CA GLY A 112 19.98 -12.01 -6.98
C GLY A 112 20.56 -13.00 -7.99
N ASP A 113 21.80 -13.39 -7.72
CA ASP A 113 22.57 -14.33 -8.56
C ASP A 113 21.95 -15.74 -8.56
N ASN A 114 22.50 -16.65 -9.39
CA ASN A 114 21.94 -17.98 -9.54
C ASN A 114 22.01 -18.83 -8.26
N GLU A 115 23.12 -18.75 -7.53
CA GLU A 115 23.33 -19.43 -6.25
C GLU A 115 23.43 -18.39 -5.15
N LEU A 116 22.44 -18.37 -4.26
CA LEU A 116 22.39 -17.43 -3.16
C LEU A 116 23.22 -17.93 -1.97
N PHE A 117 23.89 -17.03 -1.26
CA PHE A 117 24.61 -17.37 -0.03
C PHE A 117 24.55 -16.26 1.01
N ILE A 118 24.78 -16.66 2.26
CA ILE A 118 25.06 -15.77 3.38
C ILE A 118 26.26 -16.37 4.13
N GLU A 119 27.41 -15.70 4.08
CA GLU A 119 28.61 -16.08 4.81
C GLU A 119 28.77 -15.21 6.06
N ARG A 120 29.10 -15.86 7.19
CA ARG A 120 29.33 -15.20 8.48
C ARG A 120 30.74 -15.48 8.96
N LYS A 121 31.53 -14.44 9.21
CA LYS A 121 32.90 -14.54 9.74
C LYS A 121 33.29 -13.27 10.48
N ASN A 122 33.80 -13.39 11.72
CA ASN A 122 34.41 -12.27 12.48
C ASN A 122 33.55 -10.98 12.53
N ASN A 123 32.28 -11.04 12.95
CA ASN A 123 31.33 -9.91 12.92
C ASN A 123 31.14 -9.26 11.53
N SER A 124 31.44 -10.02 10.47
CA SER A 124 31.15 -9.67 9.09
C SER A 124 30.13 -10.63 8.50
N ILE A 125 29.20 -10.07 7.76
CA ILE A 125 28.23 -10.79 6.94
C ILE A 125 28.52 -10.46 5.48
N LYS A 126 28.56 -11.47 4.61
CA LYS A 126 28.70 -11.31 3.17
C LYS A 126 27.59 -12.07 2.47
N THR A 127 26.90 -11.41 1.53
CA THR A 127 25.78 -12.04 0.81
C THR A 127 25.64 -11.47 -0.60
N ASN A 128 25.06 -12.27 -1.50
CA ASN A 128 24.57 -11.86 -2.81
C ASN A 128 23.04 -11.86 -2.91
N ILE A 129 22.35 -11.91 -1.77
CA ILE A 129 20.92 -11.60 -1.70
C ILE A 129 20.78 -10.10 -1.91
N ASP A 130 20.46 -9.70 -3.14
CA ASP A 130 20.36 -8.29 -3.51
C ASP A 130 19.05 -7.66 -3.03
N ILE A 131 18.99 -7.40 -1.72
CA ILE A 131 17.85 -6.75 -1.06
C ILE A 131 17.53 -5.38 -1.66
N ILE A 132 18.54 -4.70 -2.23
CA ILE A 132 18.38 -3.35 -2.76
C ILE A 132 17.62 -3.38 -4.09
N SER A 133 18.03 -4.26 -5.01
CA SER A 133 17.36 -4.42 -6.30
C SER A 133 15.92 -4.90 -6.13
N ASP A 134 15.66 -5.84 -5.21
CA ASP A 134 14.31 -6.36 -4.96
C ASP A 134 13.37 -5.29 -4.42
N ILE A 135 13.80 -4.55 -3.39
CA ILE A 135 13.00 -3.47 -2.81
C ILE A 135 12.74 -2.36 -3.84
N PHE A 136 13.77 -1.95 -4.59
CA PHE A 136 13.59 -0.95 -5.65
C PHE A 136 12.57 -1.42 -6.69
N PHE A 137 12.70 -2.64 -7.18
CA PHE A 137 11.81 -3.21 -8.18
C PHE A 137 10.34 -3.18 -7.74
N LEU A 138 10.06 -3.60 -6.49
CA LEU A 138 8.72 -3.71 -5.95
C LEU A 138 8.09 -2.34 -5.65
N LEU A 139 8.81 -1.44 -4.96
CA LEU A 139 8.29 -0.13 -4.56
C LEU A 139 8.08 0.80 -5.76
N THR A 140 8.92 0.70 -6.79
CA THR A 140 8.79 1.56 -7.98
C THR A 140 7.79 1.03 -9.01
N ARG A 141 7.22 -0.16 -8.77
CA ARG A 141 6.42 -0.90 -9.75
C ARG A 141 7.17 -1.06 -11.07
N TYR A 142 8.48 -1.33 -11.00
CA TYR A 142 9.37 -1.34 -12.16
C TYR A 142 8.85 -2.26 -13.28
N GLU A 143 8.34 -3.46 -12.92
CA GLU A 143 7.72 -4.40 -13.87
C GLU A 143 6.63 -3.77 -14.73
N GLU A 144 5.80 -2.92 -14.13
CA GLU A 144 4.66 -2.29 -14.79
C GLU A 144 5.12 -1.19 -15.77
N ILE A 145 6.30 -0.61 -15.53
CA ILE A 145 6.85 0.48 -16.34
C ILE A 145 7.50 -0.08 -17.61
N VAL A 146 8.22 -1.20 -17.47
CA VAL A 146 8.95 -1.84 -18.58
C VAL A 146 8.08 -2.81 -19.39
N ASN A 147 7.08 -3.44 -18.76
CA ASN A 147 6.15 -4.36 -19.42
C ASN A 147 4.77 -3.73 -19.62
N LYS A 148 4.55 -3.17 -20.82
CA LYS A 148 3.30 -2.47 -21.16
C LYS A 148 2.23 -3.37 -21.79
N GLU A 149 2.60 -4.55 -22.28
CA GLU A 149 1.67 -5.48 -22.95
C GLU A 149 0.48 -5.91 -22.07
N PRO A 150 0.63 -6.18 -20.75
CA PRO A 150 -0.50 -6.59 -19.91
C PRO A 150 -1.64 -5.58 -19.84
N TYR A 151 -1.33 -4.29 -19.99
CA TYR A 151 -2.32 -3.22 -19.94
C TYR A 151 -3.28 -3.22 -21.13
N THR A 152 -2.83 -3.63 -22.32
CA THR A 152 -3.61 -3.49 -23.57
C THR A 152 -4.80 -4.44 -23.64
N ASN A 153 -4.72 -5.56 -22.93
CA ASN A 153 -5.73 -6.62 -22.93
C ASN A 153 -6.66 -6.58 -21.71
N GLU A 154 -6.40 -5.72 -20.73
CA GLU A 154 -7.21 -5.60 -19.51
C GLU A 154 -8.34 -4.58 -19.70
N LYS A 155 -9.55 -4.94 -19.23
CA LYS A 155 -10.81 -4.20 -19.43
C LYS A 155 -10.74 -2.71 -19.07
N PHE A 156 -9.99 -2.35 -18.03
CA PHE A 156 -9.86 -0.99 -17.52
C PHE A 156 -8.46 -0.41 -17.73
N ASN A 157 -7.62 -1.06 -18.55
CA ASN A 157 -6.25 -0.63 -18.82
C ASN A 157 -5.44 -0.54 -17.51
N ARG A 158 -5.52 -1.60 -16.70
CA ARG A 158 -4.77 -1.81 -15.45
C ARG A 158 -3.73 -2.90 -15.65
N PHE A 159 -2.77 -2.98 -14.73
CA PHE A 159 -1.87 -4.11 -14.67
C PHE A 159 -2.55 -5.26 -13.90
N PRO A 160 -2.86 -6.41 -14.55
CA PRO A 160 -3.58 -7.51 -13.91
C PRO A 160 -2.66 -8.35 -12.99
N SER A 161 -3.21 -8.99 -11.96
CA SER A 161 -2.39 -9.80 -11.03
C SER A 161 -1.70 -10.96 -11.77
N SER A 162 -2.39 -11.59 -12.72
CA SER A 162 -1.86 -12.67 -13.57
C SER A 162 -0.57 -12.32 -14.34
N ALA A 163 -0.28 -11.04 -14.56
CA ALA A 163 0.96 -10.59 -15.19
C ALA A 163 2.11 -10.34 -14.20
N SER A 164 1.81 -10.13 -12.92
CA SER A 164 2.79 -9.79 -11.88
C SER A 164 3.68 -10.96 -11.52
N LEU A 165 4.96 -10.66 -11.31
CA LEU A 165 5.93 -11.63 -10.82
C LEU A 165 5.48 -12.26 -9.48
N MET A 166 4.92 -11.44 -8.59
CA MET A 166 4.50 -11.86 -7.25
C MET A 166 3.40 -12.92 -7.27
N THR A 167 2.42 -12.76 -8.16
CA THR A 167 1.34 -13.75 -8.35
C THR A 167 1.87 -15.01 -9.02
N LYS A 168 2.67 -14.87 -10.09
CA LYS A 168 3.23 -16.03 -10.82
C LYS A 168 4.07 -16.95 -9.95
N GLU A 169 4.72 -16.37 -8.94
CA GLU A 169 5.61 -17.07 -8.01
C GLU A 169 4.90 -17.49 -6.71
N ASN A 170 3.59 -17.25 -6.62
CA ASN A 170 2.73 -17.56 -5.47
C ASN A 170 3.30 -16.99 -4.15
N VAL A 171 3.66 -15.71 -4.19
CA VAL A 171 4.19 -14.95 -3.04
C VAL A 171 3.48 -13.61 -2.83
N LEU A 172 2.35 -13.37 -3.50
CA LEU A 172 1.60 -12.12 -3.36
C LEU A 172 1.08 -11.90 -1.92
N ASP A 173 0.87 -12.96 -1.16
CA ASP A 173 0.50 -12.92 0.26
C ASP A 173 1.69 -12.65 1.21
N ARG A 174 2.88 -12.37 0.66
CA ARG A 174 4.09 -12.03 1.41
C ARG A 174 4.56 -10.61 1.13
N PRO A 175 4.79 -9.77 2.16
CA PRO A 175 5.37 -8.46 1.98
C PRO A 175 6.90 -8.60 1.84
N ILE A 176 7.37 -9.05 0.68
CA ILE A 176 8.79 -9.34 0.38
C ILE A 176 9.73 -8.18 0.73
N VAL A 177 9.30 -6.93 0.54
CA VAL A 177 10.05 -5.74 0.97
C VAL A 177 10.28 -5.74 2.48
N ASN A 178 9.24 -6.00 3.27
CA ASN A 178 9.36 -6.08 4.73
C ASN A 178 10.22 -7.28 5.14
N GLU A 179 10.12 -8.42 4.45
CA GLU A 179 10.98 -9.58 4.69
C GLU A 179 12.47 -9.28 4.46
N HIS A 180 12.81 -8.53 3.41
CA HIS A 180 14.18 -8.07 3.18
C HIS A 180 14.66 -7.07 4.24
N ILE A 181 13.78 -6.19 4.72
CA ILE A 181 14.09 -5.28 5.84
C ILE A 181 14.36 -6.08 7.12
N GLU A 182 13.54 -7.09 7.42
CA GLU A 182 13.77 -7.96 8.58
C GLU A 182 15.05 -8.80 8.45
N LEU A 183 15.41 -9.23 7.25
CA LEU A 183 16.67 -9.92 7.00
C LEU A 183 17.88 -9.01 7.29
N LEU A 184 17.86 -7.76 6.81
CA LEU A 184 18.90 -6.80 7.13
C LEU A 184 18.90 -6.44 8.62
N TRP A 185 17.73 -6.33 9.24
CA TRP A 185 17.60 -6.11 10.68
C TRP A 185 18.22 -7.25 11.48
N SER A 186 17.98 -8.51 11.12
CA SER A 186 18.58 -9.65 11.83
C SER A 186 20.10 -9.61 11.77
N TRP A 187 20.69 -9.20 10.65
CA TRP A 187 22.13 -9.01 10.52
C TRP A 187 22.67 -7.86 11.39
N ILE A 188 21.92 -6.77 11.50
CA ILE A 188 22.25 -5.63 12.39
C ILE A 188 22.17 -6.05 13.86
N GLU A 189 21.15 -6.83 14.22
CA GLU A 189 20.91 -7.30 15.59
C GLU A 189 21.94 -8.37 16.02
N GLU A 190 22.35 -9.26 15.10
CA GLU A 190 23.42 -10.25 15.28
C GLU A 190 24.74 -9.61 15.74
N MET A 191 24.99 -8.34 15.38
CA MET A 191 26.20 -7.61 15.78
C MET A 191 26.18 -7.13 17.24
N ASN A 192 25.02 -7.21 17.92
CA ASN A 192 24.83 -6.93 19.34
C ASN A 192 25.33 -5.53 19.81
N LEU A 193 25.00 -4.50 19.03
CA LEU A 193 25.41 -3.11 19.28
C LEU A 193 24.32 -2.26 19.98
N GLY A 194 23.20 -2.87 20.37
CA GLY A 194 22.12 -2.20 21.10
C GLY A 194 21.25 -1.25 20.26
N PHE A 195 21.20 -1.43 18.94
CA PHE A 195 20.23 -0.72 18.10
C PHE A 195 18.80 -1.10 18.51
N GLN A 196 17.88 -0.12 18.46
CA GLN A 196 16.46 -0.32 18.75
C GLN A 196 15.63 0.25 17.62
N ARG A 197 14.59 -0.48 17.21
CA ARG A 197 13.66 -0.03 16.18
C ARG A 197 12.74 1.07 16.72
N LYS A 198 12.35 2.01 15.85
CA LYS A 198 11.28 2.96 16.20
C LYS A 198 9.95 2.24 16.28
N LEU A 199 9.21 2.50 17.35
CA LEU A 199 7.82 2.08 17.48
C LEU A 199 6.94 3.16 16.83
N TRP A 200 6.69 2.99 15.53
CA TRP A 200 5.95 3.98 14.72
C TRP A 200 4.53 4.25 15.24
N TRP A 201 3.91 3.26 15.89
CA TRP A 201 2.52 3.33 16.35
C TRP A 201 2.41 3.46 17.87
N GLY A 202 3.44 4.00 18.52
CA GLY A 202 3.50 4.14 19.98
C GLY A 202 3.52 2.79 20.68
N ASP A 203 2.50 2.52 21.51
CA ASP A 203 2.34 1.24 22.20
C ASP A 203 1.61 0.18 21.34
N LYS A 204 1.18 0.51 20.12
CA LYS A 204 0.45 -0.41 19.22
C LYS A 204 1.40 -1.25 18.38
N ASP A 205 0.96 -2.46 18.03
CA ASP A 205 1.77 -3.43 17.30
C ASP A 205 1.80 -3.11 15.79
N PHE A 206 0.72 -2.54 15.26
CA PHE A 206 0.53 -2.17 13.85
C PHE A 206 -0.58 -1.10 13.71
N ALA A 207 -0.87 -0.64 12.51
CA ALA A 207 -1.99 0.26 12.23
C ALA A 207 -3.02 -0.37 11.28
N VAL A 208 -4.27 0.10 11.35
CA VAL A 208 -5.38 -0.31 10.51
C VAL A 208 -5.92 0.94 9.80
N CYS A 209 -5.97 0.89 8.47
CA CYS A 209 -6.45 1.95 7.59
C CYS A 209 -7.67 1.46 6.81
N ILE A 210 -8.88 1.74 7.30
CA ILE A 210 -10.10 1.40 6.57
C ILE A 210 -10.50 2.57 5.67
N SER A 211 -10.97 2.23 4.47
CA SER A 211 -11.53 3.21 3.54
C SER A 211 -12.80 2.73 2.85
N HIS A 212 -13.58 3.71 2.39
CA HIS A 212 -14.84 3.50 1.71
C HIS A 212 -14.90 4.38 0.45
N ASP A 213 -14.99 3.74 -0.71
CA ASP A 213 -15.20 4.44 -1.97
C ASP A 213 -16.70 4.70 -2.15
N VAL A 214 -17.07 5.98 -2.20
CA VAL A 214 -18.47 6.40 -2.39
C VAL A 214 -18.73 6.50 -3.89
N ASP A 215 -18.92 5.34 -4.53
CA ASP A 215 -19.30 5.24 -5.96
C ASP A 215 -20.77 5.60 -6.16
N PHE A 216 -21.63 5.06 -5.28
CA PHE A 216 -23.07 5.25 -5.33
C PHE A 216 -23.60 5.65 -3.96
N LEU A 217 -24.31 6.77 -3.90
CA LEU A 217 -25.01 7.16 -2.68
C LEU A 217 -26.32 6.38 -2.48
N LEU A 218 -27.05 6.14 -3.57
CA LEU A 218 -28.40 5.56 -3.57
C LEU A 218 -28.55 4.51 -4.66
N ARG A 219 -29.28 3.43 -4.36
CA ARG A 219 -29.70 2.40 -5.32
C ARG A 219 -30.77 2.96 -6.25
N TYR A 220 -31.77 3.65 -5.71
CA TYR A 220 -32.96 4.08 -6.45
C TYR A 220 -32.92 5.52 -6.96
N ARG A 221 -31.81 5.86 -7.64
CA ARG A 221 -31.57 7.17 -8.26
C ARG A 221 -32.58 7.54 -9.36
N ALA A 222 -33.00 6.56 -10.15
CA ALA A 222 -33.96 6.75 -11.24
C ALA A 222 -35.03 5.65 -11.25
N ALA A 223 -36.22 5.95 -11.80
CA ALA A 223 -37.34 5.00 -11.89
C ALA A 223 -36.99 3.71 -12.67
N ARG A 224 -36.05 3.77 -13.62
CA ARG A 224 -35.54 2.57 -14.30
C ARG A 224 -34.82 1.58 -13.37
N ASN A 225 -34.25 2.05 -12.25
CA ASN A 225 -33.53 1.19 -11.31
C ASN A 225 -34.48 0.30 -10.50
N ILE A 226 -35.72 0.76 -10.25
CA ILE A 226 -36.74 -0.06 -9.59
C ILE A 226 -37.28 -1.12 -10.55
N ILE A 227 -37.48 -0.81 -11.84
CA ILE A 227 -37.89 -1.77 -12.87
C ILE A 227 -36.84 -2.90 -12.98
N LYS A 228 -35.55 -2.55 -13.04
CA LYS A 228 -34.46 -3.54 -13.06
C LYS A 228 -34.43 -4.38 -11.78
N SER A 229 -34.62 -3.77 -10.61
CA SER A 229 -34.61 -4.49 -9.33
C SER A 229 -35.79 -5.45 -9.18
N ILE A 230 -36.99 -5.04 -9.61
CA ILE A 230 -38.19 -5.89 -9.67
C ILE A 230 -38.00 -7.01 -10.70
N GLY A 231 -37.47 -6.71 -11.88
CA GLY A 231 -37.17 -7.69 -12.92
C GLY A 231 -36.18 -8.77 -12.44
N VAL A 232 -35.11 -8.38 -11.74
CA VAL A 232 -34.17 -9.33 -11.12
C VAL A 232 -34.84 -10.18 -10.04
N ALA A 233 -35.63 -9.57 -9.15
CA ALA A 233 -36.34 -10.30 -8.10
C ALA A 233 -37.33 -11.33 -8.66
N ILE A 234 -38.02 -11.00 -9.75
CA ILE A 234 -38.97 -11.90 -10.43
C ILE A 234 -38.25 -12.99 -11.22
N LEU A 235 -37.30 -12.62 -12.09
CA LEU A 235 -36.67 -13.55 -13.04
C LEU A 235 -35.63 -14.46 -12.39
N ARG A 236 -34.82 -13.93 -11.46
CA ARG A 236 -33.67 -14.64 -10.89
C ARG A 236 -34.03 -15.38 -9.62
N ASN A 237 -34.86 -14.78 -8.75
CA ASN A 237 -35.14 -15.33 -7.42
C ASN A 237 -36.52 -15.99 -7.31
N LYS A 238 -37.39 -15.87 -8.34
CA LYS A 238 -38.76 -16.43 -8.40
C LYS A 238 -39.58 -16.22 -7.11
N SER A 239 -39.30 -15.16 -6.34
CA SER A 239 -39.80 -14.99 -4.98
C SER A 239 -40.67 -13.75 -4.87
N ILE A 240 -41.99 -13.95 -4.76
CA ILE A 240 -42.99 -12.89 -4.54
C ILE A 240 -42.67 -12.11 -3.26
N LYS A 241 -42.20 -12.81 -2.21
CA LYS A 241 -41.81 -12.19 -0.93
C LYS A 241 -40.67 -11.19 -1.11
N GLN A 242 -39.69 -11.52 -1.96
CA GLN A 242 -38.57 -10.63 -2.23
C GLN A 242 -38.98 -9.44 -3.09
N THR A 243 -39.87 -9.64 -4.07
CA THR A 243 -40.45 -8.55 -4.86
C THR A 243 -41.22 -7.56 -3.96
N ILE A 244 -42.05 -8.03 -3.03
CA ILE A 244 -42.74 -7.17 -2.06
C ILE A 244 -41.74 -6.42 -1.18
N LYS A 245 -40.68 -7.10 -0.70
CA LYS A 245 -39.62 -6.47 0.12
C LYS A 245 -38.94 -5.32 -0.63
N VAL A 246 -38.56 -5.55 -1.90
CA VAL A 246 -37.93 -4.54 -2.77
C VAL A 246 -38.86 -3.35 -3.04
N THR A 247 -40.13 -3.60 -3.36
CA THR A 247 -41.11 -2.53 -3.62
C THR A 247 -41.38 -1.70 -2.36
N LYS A 248 -41.55 -2.34 -1.20
CA LYS A 248 -41.73 -1.64 0.07
C LYS A 248 -40.52 -0.76 0.40
N ASN A 249 -39.31 -1.28 0.21
CA ASN A 249 -38.09 -0.54 0.46
C ASN A 249 -37.95 0.67 -0.50
N TYR A 250 -38.27 0.52 -1.78
CA TYR A 250 -38.32 1.65 -2.72
C TYR A 250 -39.26 2.78 -2.27
N ILE A 251 -40.47 2.43 -1.82
CA ILE A 251 -41.43 3.43 -1.31
C ILE A 251 -40.87 4.12 -0.06
N GLN A 252 -40.23 3.36 0.83
CA GLN A 252 -39.61 3.91 2.04
C GLN A 252 -38.44 4.83 1.71
N SER A 253 -37.58 4.47 0.75
CA SER A 253 -36.43 5.28 0.36
C SER A 253 -36.82 6.59 -0.33
N LYS A 254 -37.98 6.64 -0.97
CA LYS A 254 -38.55 7.89 -1.51
C LYS A 254 -39.10 8.82 -0.43
N LYS A 255 -39.52 8.28 0.72
CA LYS A 255 -39.92 9.09 1.89
C LYS A 255 -38.72 9.56 2.70
N ASP A 256 -37.70 8.72 2.79
CA ASP A 256 -36.49 8.97 3.57
C ASP A 256 -35.31 8.26 2.90
N TYR A 257 -34.40 9.04 2.30
CA TYR A 257 -33.28 8.50 1.54
C TYR A 257 -32.32 7.68 2.41
N LYS A 258 -32.30 7.89 3.74
CA LYS A 258 -31.49 7.10 4.67
C LYS A 258 -31.92 5.65 4.76
N LYS A 259 -33.13 5.32 4.27
CA LYS A 259 -33.64 3.94 4.17
C LYS A 259 -33.30 3.28 2.84
N ASP A 260 -32.61 3.98 1.93
CA ASP A 260 -32.14 3.38 0.69
C ASP A 260 -31.08 2.30 0.98
N PRO A 261 -31.09 1.16 0.28
CA PRO A 261 -30.16 0.07 0.54
C PRO A 261 -28.68 0.40 0.41
N PHE A 262 -28.33 1.43 -0.37
CA PHE A 262 -26.94 1.87 -0.52
C PHE A 262 -26.56 2.97 0.48
N PHE A 263 -27.52 3.55 1.20
CA PHE A 263 -27.25 4.56 2.22
C PHE A 263 -26.90 3.89 3.55
N THR A 264 -25.74 3.26 3.62
CA THR A 264 -25.26 2.45 4.75
C THR A 264 -24.27 3.19 5.67
N PHE A 265 -24.03 4.48 5.41
CA PHE A 265 -23.03 5.30 6.10
C PHE A 265 -23.24 5.38 7.62
N ASP A 266 -24.48 5.56 8.08
CA ASP A 266 -24.78 5.56 9.52
C ASP A 266 -24.42 4.21 10.16
N TYR A 267 -24.74 3.10 9.48
CA TYR A 267 -24.40 1.75 9.96
C TYR A 267 -22.87 1.51 10.00
N ILE A 268 -22.15 1.90 8.94
CA ILE A 268 -20.69 1.81 8.88
C ILE A 268 -20.07 2.56 10.05
N ARG A 269 -20.43 3.84 10.20
CA ARG A 269 -19.94 4.70 11.29
C ARG A 269 -20.23 4.10 12.65
N ASP A 270 -21.47 3.68 12.90
CA ASP A 270 -21.87 3.15 14.20
C ASP A 270 -21.09 1.87 14.55
N MET A 271 -20.83 1.00 13.56
CA MET A 271 -20.01 -0.20 13.76
C MET A 271 -18.55 0.12 14.01
N GLU A 272 -17.96 1.05 13.25
CA GLU A 272 -16.57 1.44 13.44
C GLU A 272 -16.36 2.13 14.79
N ILE A 273 -17.22 3.08 15.17
CA ILE A 273 -17.17 3.74 16.49
C ILE A 273 -17.34 2.71 17.61
N LYS A 274 -18.27 1.76 17.48
CA LYS A 274 -18.51 0.72 18.49
C LYS A 274 -17.24 -0.06 18.83
N TYR A 275 -16.37 -0.29 17.85
CA TYR A 275 -15.12 -1.04 18.01
C TYR A 275 -13.86 -0.14 18.03
N GLY A 276 -14.04 1.18 18.16
CA GLY A 276 -12.92 2.12 18.31
C GLY A 276 -12.11 2.34 17.04
N LEU A 277 -12.74 2.25 15.87
CA LEU A 277 -12.11 2.53 14.57
C LEU A 277 -12.61 3.85 13.98
N LYS A 278 -11.78 4.44 13.13
CA LYS A 278 -12.12 5.52 12.21
C LYS A 278 -11.59 5.18 10.82
N SER A 279 -12.30 5.64 9.80
CA SER A 279 -12.03 5.33 8.40
C SER A 279 -12.03 6.57 7.51
N SER A 280 -11.66 6.38 6.25
CA SER A 280 -11.62 7.44 5.22
C SER A 280 -12.67 7.18 4.15
N PHE A 281 -13.47 8.20 3.81
CA PHE A 281 -14.49 8.14 2.75
C PHE A 281 -14.04 8.96 1.54
N TYR A 282 -13.90 8.32 0.39
CA TYR A 282 -13.48 8.97 -0.84
C TYR A 282 -14.69 9.29 -1.71
N PHE A 283 -14.86 10.57 -2.05
CA PHE A 283 -16.00 11.05 -2.85
C PHE A 283 -15.58 11.46 -4.25
N MET A 284 -16.39 11.06 -5.23
CA MET A 284 -16.31 11.58 -6.59
C MET A 284 -17.01 12.93 -6.67
N VAL A 285 -16.42 13.82 -7.45
CA VAL A 285 -16.92 15.20 -7.62
C VAL A 285 -17.12 15.58 -9.08
N GLY A 286 -16.84 14.64 -9.99
CA GLY A 286 -16.91 14.84 -11.43
C GLY A 286 -16.58 13.57 -12.18
N GLY A 287 -16.41 13.70 -13.50
CA GLY A 287 -15.99 12.60 -14.34
C GLY A 287 -16.34 12.80 -15.80
N THR A 288 -15.78 11.93 -16.63
CA THR A 288 -15.94 11.97 -18.10
C THR A 288 -16.31 10.61 -18.68
N SER A 289 -16.30 9.56 -17.87
CA SER A 289 -16.70 8.20 -18.23
C SER A 289 -18.15 7.92 -17.84
N LYS A 290 -18.74 6.89 -18.46
CA LYS A 290 -20.04 6.33 -18.06
C LYS A 290 -20.00 5.59 -16.71
N LEU A 291 -18.79 5.37 -16.20
CA LEU A 291 -18.52 4.73 -14.91
C LEU A 291 -18.50 5.75 -13.76
N ASP A 292 -18.48 7.05 -14.07
CA ASP A 292 -18.23 8.08 -13.06
C ASP A 292 -19.50 8.67 -12.48
N ASN A 293 -19.34 9.16 -11.24
CA ASN A 293 -20.16 10.16 -10.56
C ASN A 293 -21.67 9.96 -10.66
N PHE A 294 -22.16 9.06 -9.81
CA PHE A 294 -23.54 8.63 -9.78
C PHE A 294 -24.42 9.42 -8.81
N TYR A 295 -23.91 10.52 -8.28
CA TYR A 295 -24.60 11.52 -7.47
C TYR A 295 -24.05 12.90 -7.84
N ASN A 296 -24.68 13.97 -7.35
CA ASN A 296 -24.10 15.30 -7.43
C ASN A 296 -23.53 15.65 -6.06
N ILE A 297 -22.25 16.02 -6.00
CA ILE A 297 -21.56 16.36 -4.76
C ILE A 297 -22.23 17.55 -4.02
N TYR A 298 -22.88 18.45 -4.77
CA TYR A 298 -23.59 19.60 -4.22
C TYR A 298 -25.03 19.30 -3.77
N ASP A 299 -25.51 18.06 -3.92
CA ASP A 299 -26.80 17.68 -3.35
C ASP A 299 -26.75 17.81 -1.82
N GLU A 300 -27.77 18.40 -1.21
CA GLU A 300 -27.84 18.63 0.24
C GLU A 300 -27.57 17.37 1.07
N LYS A 301 -28.10 16.21 0.63
CA LYS A 301 -27.86 14.91 1.29
C LYS A 301 -26.39 14.47 1.28
N VAL A 302 -25.62 14.86 0.26
CA VAL A 302 -24.20 14.53 0.14
C VAL A 302 -23.38 15.49 1.00
N LEU A 303 -23.67 16.79 0.94
CA LEU A 303 -23.03 17.78 1.80
C LEU A 303 -23.27 17.50 3.29
N ASN A 304 -24.50 17.12 3.67
CA ASN A 304 -24.82 16.70 5.03
C ASN A 304 -24.03 15.45 5.43
N LEU A 305 -23.89 14.46 4.55
CA LEU A 305 -23.07 13.27 4.81
C LEU A 305 -21.60 13.64 5.02
N ILE A 306 -21.02 14.47 4.16
CA ILE A 306 -19.62 14.94 4.28
C ILE A 306 -19.42 15.64 5.63
N ASN A 307 -20.31 16.56 6.00
CA ASN A 307 -20.26 17.27 7.28
C ASN A 307 -20.41 16.32 8.48
N ASP A 308 -21.30 15.33 8.40
CA ASP A 308 -21.53 14.36 9.47
C ASP A 308 -20.31 13.43 9.66
N LEU A 309 -19.62 13.06 8.58
CA LEU A 309 -18.38 12.28 8.62
C LEU A 309 -17.24 13.08 9.26
N ASP A 310 -17.00 14.29 8.78
CA ASP A 310 -15.94 15.16 9.28
C ASP A 310 -16.12 15.48 10.78
N ARG A 311 -17.34 15.85 11.21
CA ARG A 311 -17.66 16.04 12.64
C ARG A 311 -17.50 14.78 13.48
N GLY A 312 -17.72 13.60 12.88
CA GLY A 312 -17.50 12.31 13.52
C GLY A 312 -16.02 11.93 13.66
N GLY A 313 -15.10 12.74 13.11
CA GLY A 313 -13.67 12.48 13.08
C GLY A 313 -13.26 11.45 12.04
N PHE A 314 -14.08 11.21 11.01
CA PHE A 314 -13.72 10.43 9.83
C PHE A 314 -13.03 11.33 8.81
N GLU A 315 -12.21 10.73 7.96
CA GLU A 315 -11.59 11.47 6.86
C GLU A 315 -12.51 11.52 5.65
N VAL A 316 -12.61 12.70 5.02
CA VAL A 316 -13.22 12.87 3.71
C VAL A 316 -12.11 13.19 2.71
N GLY A 317 -12.00 12.38 1.65
CA GLY A 317 -10.93 12.50 0.67
C GLY A 317 -11.40 12.40 -0.78
N TYR A 318 -10.44 12.40 -1.69
CA TYR A 318 -10.68 12.49 -3.12
C TYR A 318 -10.81 11.13 -3.79
N HIS A 319 -11.97 10.85 -4.39
CA HIS A 319 -12.11 9.72 -5.31
C HIS A 319 -11.96 10.23 -6.75
N GLY A 320 -10.80 9.99 -7.36
CA GLY A 320 -10.53 10.41 -8.72
C GLY A 320 -11.36 9.64 -9.73
N SER A 321 -12.03 10.38 -10.62
CA SER A 321 -12.83 9.76 -11.69
C SER A 321 -11.96 8.93 -12.66
N PHE A 322 -12.61 8.05 -13.43
CA PHE A 322 -11.97 6.98 -14.20
C PHE A 322 -10.83 7.43 -15.13
N ASN A 323 -10.83 8.65 -15.63
CA ASN A 323 -9.78 9.15 -16.54
C ASN A 323 -8.74 10.06 -15.84
N THR A 324 -8.89 10.36 -14.55
CA THR A 324 -7.97 11.27 -13.85
C THR A 324 -6.57 10.68 -13.67
N PHE A 325 -6.44 9.34 -13.62
CA PHE A 325 -5.16 8.65 -13.42
C PHE A 325 -4.04 9.09 -14.37
N ASN A 326 -4.36 9.61 -15.56
CA ASN A 326 -3.40 10.12 -16.53
C ASN A 326 -3.76 11.52 -17.10
N ASP A 327 -4.69 12.25 -16.46
CA ASP A 327 -5.13 13.58 -16.89
C ASP A 327 -5.03 14.60 -15.75
N LEU A 328 -3.99 15.44 -15.82
CA LEU A 328 -3.73 16.50 -14.85
C LEU A 328 -4.82 17.57 -14.84
N SER A 329 -5.36 17.93 -15.99
CA SER A 329 -6.35 19.00 -16.10
C SER A 329 -7.68 18.56 -15.51
N LEU A 330 -8.08 17.31 -15.78
CA LEU A 330 -9.28 16.72 -15.19
C LEU A 330 -9.13 16.56 -13.67
N MET A 331 -8.02 15.98 -13.20
CA MET A 331 -7.79 15.80 -11.76
C MET A 331 -7.73 17.15 -11.03
N ARG A 332 -7.15 18.19 -11.63
CA ARG A 332 -7.13 19.54 -11.08
C ARG A 332 -8.54 20.08 -10.89
N LYS A 333 -9.36 20.02 -11.95
CA LYS A 333 -10.75 20.51 -11.91
C LYS A 333 -11.57 19.79 -10.86
N GLU A 334 -11.42 18.47 -10.75
CA GLU A 334 -12.12 17.69 -9.73
C GLU A 334 -11.62 18.04 -8.32
N LYS A 335 -10.30 18.11 -8.10
CA LYS A 335 -9.74 18.52 -6.81
C LYS A 335 -10.23 19.91 -6.39
N GLU A 336 -10.28 20.88 -7.29
CA GLU A 336 -10.78 22.23 -7.01
C GLU A 336 -12.24 22.23 -6.53
N VAL A 337 -13.09 21.33 -7.05
CA VAL A 337 -14.46 21.17 -6.56
C VAL A 337 -14.47 20.68 -5.12
N LEU A 338 -13.68 19.66 -4.79
CA LEU A 338 -13.61 19.12 -3.44
C LEU A 338 -12.99 20.12 -2.45
N ASP A 339 -11.95 20.86 -2.85
CA ASP A 339 -11.29 21.91 -2.06
C ASP A 339 -12.22 23.10 -1.73
N ASN A 340 -13.30 23.29 -2.50
CA ASN A 340 -14.32 24.30 -2.20
C ASN A 340 -15.36 23.80 -1.19
N ILE A 341 -15.42 22.50 -0.94
CA ILE A 341 -16.36 21.86 -0.01
C ILE A 341 -15.69 21.60 1.33
N LEU A 342 -14.44 21.14 1.32
CA LEU A 342 -13.70 20.76 2.53
C LEU A 342 -12.91 21.94 3.10
N GLU A 343 -12.98 22.12 4.41
CA GLU A 343 -12.13 23.08 5.12
C GLU A 343 -10.67 22.62 5.12
N ASN A 344 -10.44 21.33 5.35
CA ASN A 344 -9.11 20.73 5.36
C ASN A 344 -8.77 20.15 3.98
N LYS A 345 -7.79 20.77 3.30
CA LYS A 345 -7.36 20.38 1.95
C LYS A 345 -6.24 19.34 1.94
N ASN A 346 -5.85 18.87 3.12
CA ASN A 346 -4.85 17.84 3.32
C ASN A 346 -5.56 16.50 3.57
N TYR A 347 -5.77 15.75 2.49
CA TYR A 347 -6.53 14.49 2.46
C TYR A 347 -5.91 13.49 1.47
N GLY A 348 -6.25 12.22 1.63
CA GLY A 348 -5.84 11.15 0.71
C GLY A 348 -6.69 11.04 -0.56
N ALA A 349 -6.24 10.16 -1.46
CA ALA A 349 -6.94 9.85 -2.69
C ALA A 349 -7.01 8.35 -3.03
N ARG A 350 -8.01 8.04 -3.87
CA ARG A 350 -8.25 6.73 -4.49
C ARG A 350 -8.65 6.92 -5.95
N GLN A 351 -8.02 6.21 -6.88
CA GLN A 351 -8.48 6.18 -8.27
C GLN A 351 -9.61 5.18 -8.49
N HIS A 352 -10.66 5.59 -9.21
CA HIS A 352 -11.78 4.73 -9.54
C HIS A 352 -11.36 3.49 -10.34
N CYS A 353 -11.99 2.35 -10.03
CA CYS A 353 -11.67 1.03 -10.56
C CYS A 353 -10.22 0.56 -10.31
N LEU A 354 -9.50 1.17 -9.36
CA LEU A 354 -8.05 0.96 -9.14
C LEU A 354 -7.22 1.27 -10.40
N ARG A 355 -7.70 2.17 -11.26
CA ARG A 355 -7.02 2.51 -12.51
C ARG A 355 -5.83 3.41 -12.22
N PHE A 356 -4.63 2.87 -12.40
CA PHE A 356 -3.41 3.50 -11.97
C PHE A 356 -2.27 3.25 -12.95
N LYS A 357 -1.38 4.22 -13.13
CA LYS A 357 -0.18 4.06 -13.96
C LYS A 357 1.05 4.70 -13.30
N ALA A 358 1.93 3.87 -12.76
CA ALA A 358 3.22 4.32 -12.24
C ALA A 358 4.13 4.83 -13.39
N PRO A 359 4.93 5.90 -13.19
CA PRO A 359 4.86 6.88 -12.10
C PRO A 359 3.92 8.06 -12.40
N TYR A 360 3.14 8.00 -13.50
CA TYR A 360 2.36 9.12 -14.02
C TYR A 360 1.24 9.58 -13.08
N THR A 361 0.50 8.66 -12.48
CA THR A 361 -0.59 8.99 -11.56
C THR A 361 -0.05 9.71 -10.31
N TRP A 362 0.98 9.15 -9.67
CA TRP A 362 1.66 9.80 -8.54
C TRP A 362 2.19 11.20 -8.89
N ARG A 363 2.79 11.39 -10.07
CA ARG A 363 3.24 12.73 -10.50
C ARG A 363 2.10 13.75 -10.59
N ILE A 364 0.92 13.33 -11.02
CA ILE A 364 -0.25 14.22 -11.09
C ILE A 364 -0.70 14.56 -9.68
N GLN A 365 -0.78 13.57 -8.80
CA GLN A 365 -1.22 13.73 -7.42
C GLN A 365 -0.25 14.61 -6.60
N GLU A 366 1.07 14.40 -6.74
CA GLU A 366 2.12 15.27 -6.17
C GLU A 366 1.94 16.73 -6.63
N LYS A 367 1.78 16.96 -7.95
CA LYS A 367 1.58 18.30 -8.51
C LYS A 367 0.33 19.01 -7.98
N LEU A 368 -0.65 18.25 -7.50
CA LEU A 368 -1.89 18.78 -6.95
C LEU A 368 -1.90 18.78 -5.42
N GLY A 369 -0.82 18.36 -4.76
CA GLY A 369 -0.72 18.36 -3.30
C GLY A 369 -1.66 17.36 -2.61
N ILE A 370 -1.93 16.22 -3.24
CA ILE A 370 -2.59 15.09 -2.57
C ILE A 370 -1.63 14.50 -1.53
N LEU A 371 -2.10 14.28 -0.30
CA LEU A 371 -1.26 13.83 0.81
C LEU A 371 -0.72 12.42 0.60
N TYR A 372 -1.64 11.52 0.27
CA TYR A 372 -1.35 10.12 0.00
C TYR A 372 -2.30 9.54 -1.03
N ASP A 373 -1.81 8.55 -1.78
CA ASP A 373 -2.63 7.64 -2.56
C ASP A 373 -2.73 6.30 -1.83
N THR A 374 -3.84 5.61 -2.01
CA THR A 374 -4.01 4.25 -1.48
C THR A 374 -4.40 3.24 -2.56
N THR A 375 -4.40 3.63 -3.83
CA THR A 375 -4.98 2.87 -4.96
C THR A 375 -4.33 1.51 -5.19
N LEU A 376 -3.04 1.32 -4.89
CA LEU A 376 -2.30 0.17 -5.37
C LEU A 376 -2.66 -1.15 -4.68
N THR A 377 -3.56 -1.90 -5.31
CA THR A 377 -3.79 -3.34 -5.14
C THR A 377 -4.17 -3.97 -6.49
N PHE A 378 -4.35 -5.29 -6.56
CA PHE A 378 -4.96 -5.93 -7.72
C PHE A 378 -6.47 -6.08 -7.52
N ALA A 379 -7.25 -5.85 -8.57
CA ALA A 379 -8.70 -5.95 -8.46
C ALA A 379 -9.16 -7.40 -8.29
N ASP A 380 -8.41 -8.33 -8.86
CA ASP A 380 -8.68 -9.76 -8.92
C ASP A 380 -8.05 -10.57 -7.78
N GLU A 381 -7.07 -10.01 -7.05
CA GLU A 381 -6.33 -10.76 -6.04
C GLU A 381 -5.89 -9.87 -4.85
N ALA A 382 -6.23 -10.28 -3.62
CA ALA A 382 -5.84 -9.58 -2.40
C ALA A 382 -4.43 -9.96 -1.96
N GLY A 383 -3.62 -8.98 -1.55
CA GLY A 383 -2.26 -9.18 -1.08
C GLY A 383 -1.37 -7.95 -1.25
N PHE A 384 -0.06 -8.15 -1.19
CA PHE A 384 0.95 -7.10 -1.16
C PHE A 384 1.44 -6.77 -2.57
N ARG A 385 0.61 -6.09 -3.39
CA ARG A 385 1.00 -5.67 -4.75
C ARG A 385 2.35 -4.96 -4.77
N CYS A 386 2.55 -3.99 -3.87
CA CYS A 386 3.81 -3.24 -3.73
C CYS A 386 4.92 -4.00 -3.00
N GLY A 387 4.70 -5.27 -2.65
CA GLY A 387 5.61 -6.09 -1.85
C GLY A 387 5.79 -5.61 -0.42
N THR A 388 5.06 -4.58 0.03
CA THR A 388 5.20 -3.99 1.37
C THR A 388 3.84 -3.75 2.00
N CYS A 389 3.82 -3.77 3.34
CA CYS A 389 2.70 -3.33 4.16
C CYS A 389 2.99 -1.99 4.87
N PHE A 390 4.10 -1.33 4.59
CA PHE A 390 4.46 -0.05 5.22
C PHE A 390 4.32 1.09 4.19
N PRO A 391 3.83 2.28 4.59
CA PRO A 391 3.72 3.41 3.65
C PRO A 391 5.08 3.88 3.14
N PHE A 392 5.14 4.36 1.90
CA PHE A 392 6.39 4.81 1.28
C PHE A 392 6.19 6.03 0.38
N LYS A 393 7.27 6.78 0.11
CA LYS A 393 7.29 7.80 -0.93
C LYS A 393 7.70 7.15 -2.26
N PRO A 394 6.88 7.16 -3.32
CA PRO A 394 7.23 6.50 -4.58
C PRO A 394 8.48 7.10 -5.25
N TYR A 395 9.18 6.29 -6.05
CA TYR A 395 10.31 6.76 -6.85
C TYR A 395 9.96 6.80 -8.34
N ASP A 396 10.27 7.93 -8.96
CA ASP A 396 10.09 8.16 -10.38
C ASP A 396 11.30 7.65 -11.17
N VAL A 397 11.25 6.39 -11.59
CA VAL A 397 12.35 5.75 -12.36
C VAL A 397 12.66 6.44 -13.69
N LEU A 398 11.70 7.22 -14.22
CA LEU A 398 11.85 7.92 -15.51
C LEU A 398 12.47 9.32 -15.34
N LYS A 399 12.37 9.93 -14.16
CA LYS A 399 13.00 11.24 -13.84
C LYS A 399 14.09 11.15 -12.78
N ASP A 400 14.38 9.94 -12.28
CA ASP A 400 15.44 9.68 -11.32
C ASP A 400 15.32 10.52 -10.04
N ARG A 401 14.11 10.54 -9.46
CA ARG A 401 13.81 11.28 -8.22
C ARG A 401 12.71 10.62 -7.39
N VAL A 402 12.70 10.90 -6.09
CA VAL A 402 11.55 10.62 -5.22
C VAL A 402 10.37 11.54 -5.59
N ILE A 403 9.16 11.02 -5.50
CA ILE A 403 7.91 11.75 -5.66
C ILE A 403 7.39 12.12 -4.27
N ASP A 404 7.07 13.39 -4.04
CA ASP A 404 6.60 13.88 -2.76
C ASP A 404 5.10 13.64 -2.57
N ILE A 405 4.74 12.37 -2.44
CA ILE A 405 3.41 11.87 -2.07
C ILE A 405 3.59 10.56 -1.31
N TRP A 406 2.76 10.27 -0.32
CA TRP A 406 2.77 8.97 0.33
C TRP A 406 1.93 7.95 -0.45
N GLU A 407 2.36 6.70 -0.49
CA GLU A 407 1.53 5.56 -0.89
C GLU A 407 1.23 4.74 0.36
N ILE A 408 -0.04 4.48 0.64
CA ILE A 408 -0.51 3.46 1.59
C ILE A 408 -1.07 2.30 0.75
N PRO A 409 -0.27 1.26 0.45
CA PRO A 409 -0.69 0.19 -0.45
C PRO A 409 -1.98 -0.44 0.03
N LEU A 410 -2.97 -0.62 -0.85
CA LEU A 410 -4.20 -1.33 -0.52
C LEU A 410 -3.93 -2.85 -0.48
N ILE A 411 -4.35 -3.52 0.58
CA ILE A 411 -4.13 -4.97 0.76
C ILE A 411 -5.38 -5.76 0.38
N VAL A 412 -6.56 -5.30 0.81
CA VAL A 412 -7.83 -6.00 0.56
C VAL A 412 -8.90 -5.02 0.08
N MET A 413 -9.62 -5.41 -0.97
CA MET A 413 -10.86 -4.77 -1.40
C MET A 413 -12.00 -5.79 -1.32
N ASP A 414 -13.13 -5.40 -0.73
CA ASP A 414 -14.35 -6.20 -0.68
C ASP A 414 -14.76 -6.76 -2.06
N ALA A 415 -14.77 -5.94 -3.11
CA ALA A 415 -15.14 -6.39 -4.45
C ALA A 415 -14.24 -7.53 -4.96
N THR A 416 -12.94 -7.51 -4.64
CA THR A 416 -12.01 -8.61 -4.96
C THR A 416 -12.47 -9.95 -4.38
N LEU A 417 -12.99 -9.92 -3.15
CA LEU A 417 -13.47 -11.10 -2.44
C LEU A 417 -14.86 -11.52 -2.92
N ILE A 418 -15.77 -10.56 -3.14
CA ILE A 418 -17.20 -10.78 -3.33
C ILE A 418 -17.57 -11.07 -4.79
N GLU A 419 -16.93 -10.41 -5.75
CA GLU A 419 -17.41 -10.39 -7.13
C GLU A 419 -17.06 -11.67 -7.89
N LYS A 420 -17.99 -12.11 -8.75
CA LYS A 420 -17.86 -13.32 -9.57
C LYS A 420 -16.75 -13.26 -10.60
N GLU A 421 -16.42 -12.05 -11.05
CA GLU A 421 -15.33 -11.84 -12.00
C GLU A 421 -13.95 -11.87 -11.32
N TYR A 422 -13.89 -11.96 -9.99
CA TYR A 422 -12.67 -11.99 -9.17
C TYR A 422 -12.60 -13.30 -8.34
N SER A 423 -12.27 -13.22 -7.05
CA SER A 423 -12.04 -14.42 -6.23
C SER A 423 -13.32 -15.16 -5.86
N PHE A 424 -14.47 -14.47 -5.81
CA PHE A 424 -15.78 -15.03 -5.51
C PHE A 424 -15.80 -15.96 -4.28
N LEU A 425 -15.16 -15.52 -3.21
CA LEU A 425 -15.03 -16.27 -1.97
C LEU A 425 -16.34 -16.31 -1.20
N THR A 426 -16.50 -17.34 -0.38
CA THR A 426 -17.53 -17.35 0.66
C THR A 426 -17.18 -16.36 1.78
N PRO A 427 -18.16 -15.95 2.62
CA PRO A 427 -17.88 -15.09 3.77
C PRO A 427 -16.81 -15.64 4.72
N GLU A 428 -16.77 -16.95 4.94
CA GLU A 428 -15.78 -17.55 5.86
C GLU A 428 -14.38 -17.59 5.25
N GLU A 429 -14.24 -18.01 3.98
CA GLU A 429 -12.95 -17.97 3.27
C GLU A 429 -12.40 -16.53 3.21
N SER A 430 -13.28 -15.55 3.03
CA SER A 430 -12.92 -14.14 3.06
C SER A 430 -12.45 -13.68 4.43
N TYR A 431 -13.13 -14.10 5.50
CA TYR A 431 -12.68 -13.83 6.87
C TYR A 431 -11.28 -14.39 7.10
N GLU A 432 -11.08 -15.67 6.81
CA GLU A 432 -9.79 -16.34 6.99
C GLU A 432 -8.67 -15.66 6.19
N LYS A 433 -8.94 -15.29 4.93
CA LYS A 433 -8.00 -14.53 4.09
C LYS A 433 -7.66 -13.17 4.69
N ILE A 434 -8.66 -12.40 5.13
CA ILE A 434 -8.42 -11.10 5.78
C ILE A 434 -7.59 -11.28 7.05
N ILE A 435 -7.98 -12.18 7.95
CA ILE A 435 -7.29 -12.37 9.23
C ILE A 435 -5.85 -12.86 9.02
N SER A 436 -5.60 -13.74 8.05
CA SER A 436 -4.23 -14.15 7.72
C SER A 436 -3.36 -12.97 7.26
N LEU A 437 -3.89 -12.07 6.43
CA LEU A 437 -3.17 -10.87 5.99
C LEU A 437 -2.95 -9.87 7.14
N VAL A 438 -3.93 -9.70 8.04
CA VAL A 438 -3.78 -8.88 9.26
C VAL A 438 -2.65 -9.42 10.13
N LYS A 439 -2.57 -10.74 10.33
CA LYS A 439 -1.50 -11.36 11.11
C LYS A 439 -0.12 -11.13 10.49
N VAL A 440 -0.02 -11.16 9.16
CA VAL A 440 1.21 -10.83 8.43
C VAL A 440 1.60 -9.38 8.63
N VAL A 441 0.66 -8.43 8.48
CA VAL A 441 0.93 -7.01 8.73
C VAL A 441 1.38 -6.75 10.16
N ARG A 442 0.68 -7.34 11.13
CA ARG A 442 1.04 -7.24 12.56
C ARG A 442 2.44 -7.75 12.85
N LYS A 443 2.85 -8.86 12.22
CA LYS A 443 4.22 -9.39 12.36
C LYS A 443 5.28 -8.37 11.96
N TYR A 444 5.03 -7.57 10.92
CA TYR A 444 5.98 -6.60 10.38
C TYR A 444 5.74 -5.16 10.86
N GLY A 445 4.79 -4.96 11.79
CA GLY A 445 4.42 -3.64 12.30
C GLY A 445 3.96 -2.65 11.22
N GLY A 446 3.30 -3.13 10.17
CA GLY A 446 2.85 -2.31 9.04
C GLY A 446 1.49 -1.64 9.24
N VAL A 447 0.88 -1.27 8.12
CA VAL A 447 -0.48 -0.73 8.00
C VAL A 447 -1.34 -1.73 7.26
N PHE A 448 -2.40 -2.23 7.90
CA PHE A 448 -3.39 -3.09 7.27
C PHE A 448 -4.45 -2.21 6.63
N SER A 449 -4.50 -2.18 5.30
CA SER A 449 -5.44 -1.36 4.54
C SER A 449 -6.58 -2.19 3.95
N LEU A 450 -7.81 -1.76 4.23
CA LEU A 450 -9.04 -2.41 3.79
C LEU A 450 -9.93 -1.39 3.08
N LEU A 451 -10.37 -1.73 1.87
CA LEU A 451 -11.41 -1.00 1.14
C LEU A 451 -12.71 -1.80 1.21
N TRP A 452 -13.77 -1.16 1.70
CA TRP A 452 -15.11 -1.73 1.73
C TRP A 452 -16.13 -0.73 1.19
N HIS A 453 -16.87 -1.09 0.15
CA HIS A 453 -17.85 -0.18 -0.45
C HIS A 453 -19.13 -0.14 0.38
N ASN A 454 -19.74 1.04 0.50
CA ASN A 454 -21.04 1.21 1.16
C ASN A 454 -22.13 0.35 0.50
N THR A 455 -22.03 0.14 -0.81
CA THR A 455 -22.96 -0.67 -1.60
C THR A 455 -22.86 -2.18 -1.34
N SER A 456 -21.74 -2.65 -0.81
CA SER A 456 -21.51 -4.07 -0.48
C SER A 456 -22.27 -4.52 0.77
N LEU A 457 -22.95 -3.59 1.45
CA LEU A 457 -23.78 -3.82 2.63
C LEU A 457 -25.30 -3.77 2.30
N ASP A 458 -25.67 -4.10 1.06
CA ASP A 458 -27.06 -4.12 0.59
C ASP A 458 -27.86 -5.31 1.15
N ARG A 459 -28.59 -5.06 2.25
CA ARG A 459 -29.48 -6.03 2.95
C ARG A 459 -30.69 -6.52 2.13
N TYR A 460 -30.87 -6.04 0.91
CA TYR A 460 -31.95 -6.43 0.01
C TYR A 460 -31.45 -7.23 -1.20
N ASN A 461 -30.14 -7.40 -1.33
CA ASN A 461 -29.52 -8.27 -2.32
C ASN A 461 -28.97 -9.52 -1.63
N SER A 462 -29.43 -10.70 -2.03
CA SER A 462 -29.05 -11.98 -1.44
C SER A 462 -27.58 -12.35 -1.64
N LEU A 463 -26.87 -11.68 -2.54
CA LEU A 463 -25.41 -11.84 -2.65
C LEU A 463 -24.69 -11.04 -1.58
N TYR A 464 -25.18 -9.84 -1.25
CA TYR A 464 -24.51 -8.86 -0.37
C TYR A 464 -24.99 -8.91 1.09
N ASP A 465 -26.21 -9.39 1.36
CA ASP A 465 -26.78 -9.41 2.72
C ASP A 465 -25.99 -10.27 3.71
N GLN A 466 -25.37 -11.36 3.24
CA GLN A 466 -24.45 -12.20 4.02
C GLN A 466 -23.15 -11.50 4.44
N TRP A 467 -22.79 -10.38 3.80
CA TRP A 467 -21.54 -9.66 4.08
C TRP A 467 -21.67 -8.61 5.19
N ILE A 468 -22.90 -8.31 5.61
CA ILE A 468 -23.19 -7.43 6.74
C ILE A 468 -22.62 -8.01 8.05
N PRO A 469 -22.98 -9.24 8.48
CA PRO A 469 -22.37 -9.84 9.67
C PRO A 469 -20.86 -10.09 9.49
N GLN A 470 -20.39 -10.26 8.26
CA GLN A 470 -18.99 -10.43 7.96
C GLN A 470 -18.20 -9.13 8.22
N TYR A 471 -18.73 -7.99 7.80
CA TYR A 471 -18.17 -6.68 8.12
C TYR A 471 -18.13 -6.43 9.63
N GLU A 472 -19.20 -6.77 10.36
CA GLU A 472 -19.22 -6.67 11.84
C GLU A 472 -18.12 -7.52 12.50
N ARG A 473 -17.96 -8.79 12.08
CA ARG A 473 -16.89 -9.67 12.58
C ARG A 473 -15.50 -9.11 12.32
N ILE A 474 -15.29 -8.50 11.15
CA ILE A 474 -13.99 -7.87 10.81
C ILE A 474 -13.75 -6.65 11.70
N MET A 475 -14.75 -5.77 11.88
CA MET A 475 -14.60 -4.59 12.74
C MET A 475 -14.34 -4.98 14.19
N GLU A 476 -15.05 -6.00 14.70
CA GLU A 476 -14.82 -6.55 16.04
C GLU A 476 -13.41 -7.10 16.20
N TYR A 477 -12.95 -7.89 15.23
CA TYR A 477 -11.60 -8.43 15.25
C TYR A 477 -10.57 -7.30 15.28
N LEU A 478 -10.65 -6.34 14.34
CA LEU A 478 -9.68 -5.25 14.22
C LEU A 478 -9.70 -4.31 15.44
N GLY A 479 -10.89 -4.04 16.01
CA GLY A 479 -11.04 -3.23 17.22
C GLY A 479 -10.54 -3.92 18.50
N GLY A 480 -10.53 -5.25 18.53
CA GLY A 480 -9.98 -6.03 19.65
C GLY A 480 -8.46 -6.19 19.61
N GLU A 481 -7.82 -5.87 18.49
CA GLU A 481 -6.37 -5.95 18.34
C GLU A 481 -5.67 -4.72 18.95
N LYS A 482 -4.40 -4.89 19.31
CA LYS A 482 -3.55 -3.80 19.80
C LYS A 482 -3.04 -2.94 18.64
N ALA A 483 -3.95 -2.33 17.89
CA ALA A 483 -3.67 -1.57 16.67
C ALA A 483 -3.98 -0.07 16.81
N LEU A 484 -3.31 0.76 16.01
CA LEU A 484 -3.74 2.13 15.74
C LEU A 484 -4.85 2.08 14.69
N ASN A 485 -6.11 2.28 15.12
CA ASN A 485 -7.28 2.22 14.24
C ASN A 485 -7.75 3.63 13.85
N ASP A 486 -7.15 4.22 12.80
CA ASP A 486 -7.41 5.61 12.43
C ASP A 486 -7.36 5.85 10.92
N THR A 487 -7.66 7.07 10.49
CA THR A 487 -7.71 7.45 9.08
C THR A 487 -6.32 7.43 8.43
N GLY A 488 -6.27 7.35 7.10
CA GLY A 488 -5.00 7.32 6.39
C GLY A 488 -4.17 8.58 6.65
N LYS A 489 -4.81 9.74 6.78
CA LYS A 489 -4.16 10.98 7.19
C LYS A 489 -3.45 10.88 8.55
N VAL A 490 -4.13 10.37 9.58
CA VAL A 490 -3.51 10.21 10.92
C VAL A 490 -2.31 9.26 10.84
N ILE A 491 -2.43 8.17 10.09
CA ILE A 491 -1.33 7.23 9.87
C ILE A 491 -0.12 7.92 9.22
N ILE A 492 -0.33 8.80 8.25
CA ILE A 492 0.75 9.59 7.64
C ILE A 492 1.34 10.61 8.61
N ASP A 493 0.54 11.23 9.48
CA ASP A 493 1.04 12.17 10.49
C ASP A 493 2.04 11.49 11.44
N TYR A 494 1.81 10.22 11.81
CA TYR A 494 2.78 9.41 12.59
C TYR A 494 4.13 9.19 11.87
N LEU A 495 4.16 9.24 10.53
CA LEU A 495 5.38 9.07 9.74
C LEU A 495 6.16 10.38 9.54
N ASN A 496 5.50 11.52 9.69
CA ASN A 496 6.11 12.85 9.58
C ASN A 496 6.77 13.33 10.90
N HIS A 497 6.55 12.63 12.01
CA HIS A 497 7.09 12.88 13.35
C HIS A 497 7.96 11.69 13.80
#